data_AF-A0A2G9F9I1-F1
#
_entry.id   AF-A0A2G9F9I1-F1
#
_cell.length_a   1.000
_cell.length_b   1.000
_cell.length_c   1.000
_cell.angle_alpha   90.00
_cell.angle_beta   90.00
_cell.angle_gamma   90.00
#
_symmetry.space_group_name_H-M   'P 1'
#
loop_
_entity.id
_entity.type
_entity.pdbx_description
1 polymer ?
#
loop_
_entity_poly.entity_id
_entity_poly.type
_entity_poly.pdbx_seq_one_letter_code
_entity_poly.pdbx_strand_id
1 'polypeptide(L)'
;MKMAMIMMTLVMVVFIVCGVALISLLGRRNAMECFYVEDDILYLNSLFIKKIPLSDIRHIEFETFRSRGSYSGIIRVHQKNAKVIKRYFQTSKMAFFVSEQMVLAEIEKITPILKKYYIPYSIKNN
;
A
#
# COMPACT_ATOMS: atom_id res chain seq x y z
N MET A 1 16.00 -30.31 -30.70
CA MET A 1 14.61 -29.80 -30.86
C MET A 1 13.79 -29.82 -29.57
N LYS A 2 13.70 -30.95 -28.83
CA LYS A 2 12.95 -31.01 -27.56
C LYS A 2 13.36 -29.95 -26.51
N MET A 3 14.66 -29.77 -26.27
CA MET A 3 15.15 -28.76 -25.30
C MET A 3 14.84 -27.31 -25.72
N ALA A 4 14.92 -27.00 -27.02
CA ALA A 4 14.58 -25.69 -27.54
C ALA A 4 13.07 -25.40 -27.39
N MET A 5 12.21 -26.40 -27.61
CA MET A 5 10.77 -26.25 -27.36
C MET A 5 10.46 -26.06 -25.88
N ILE A 6 11.09 -26.84 -24.99
CA ILE A 6 10.92 -26.67 -23.53
C ILE A 6 11.34 -25.26 -23.10
N MET A 7 12.49 -24.78 -23.56
CA MET A 7 12.98 -23.42 -23.26
C MET A 7 12.03 -22.35 -23.80
N MET A 8 11.53 -22.49 -25.03
CA MET A 8 10.59 -21.54 -25.63
C MET A 8 9.26 -21.50 -24.86
N THR A 9 8.77 -22.66 -24.41
CA THR A 9 7.55 -22.76 -23.60
C THR A 9 7.76 -22.08 -22.24
N LEU A 10 8.93 -22.27 -21.61
CA LEU A 10 9.28 -21.66 -20.32
C LEU A 10 9.35 -20.13 -20.41
N VAL A 11 10.00 -19.61 -21.46
CA VAL A 11 10.06 -18.17 -21.73
C VAL A 11 8.65 -17.59 -21.96
N MET A 12 7.80 -18.29 -22.71
CA MET A 12 6.43 -17.86 -22.95
C MET A 12 5.62 -17.75 -21.66
N VAL A 13 5.76 -18.73 -20.73
CA VAL A 13 5.11 -18.68 -19.42
C VAL A 13 5.60 -17.48 -18.59
N VAL A 14 6.90 -17.20 -18.58
CA VAL A 14 7.45 -16.02 -17.88
C VAL A 14 6.88 -14.73 -18.45
N PHE A 15 6.78 -14.60 -19.77
CA PHE A 15 6.19 -13.43 -20.41
C PHE A 15 4.71 -13.25 -20.08
N ILE A 16 3.93 -14.33 -20.01
CA ILE A 16 2.52 -14.27 -19.61
C ILE A 16 2.40 -13.77 -18.16
N VAL A 17 3.21 -14.31 -17.24
CA VAL A 17 3.22 -13.88 -15.83
C VAL A 17 3.60 -12.41 -15.71
N CYS A 18 4.66 -11.97 -16.41
CA CYS A 18 5.07 -10.57 -16.44
C CYS A 18 3.99 -9.66 -17.07
N GLY A 19 3.33 -10.10 -18.13
CA GLY A 19 2.26 -9.36 -18.80
C GLY A 19 1.06 -9.13 -17.89
N VAL A 20 0.59 -10.18 -17.20
CA VAL A 20 -0.50 -10.05 -16.22
C VAL A 20 -0.11 -9.13 -15.06
N ALA A 21 1.13 -9.25 -14.56
CA ALA A 21 1.64 -8.37 -13.52
C ALA A 21 1.65 -6.90 -13.96
N LEU A 22 2.13 -6.61 -15.18
CA LEU A 22 2.15 -5.25 -15.75
C LEU A 22 0.74 -4.69 -15.94
N ILE A 23 -0.19 -5.44 -16.52
CA ILE A 23 -1.59 -5.00 -16.70
C ILE A 23 -2.25 -4.69 -15.35
N SER A 24 -1.99 -5.52 -14.34
CA SER A 24 -2.49 -5.30 -12.97
C SER A 24 -1.89 -4.07 -12.28
N LEU A 25 -0.71 -3.62 -12.73
CA LEU A 25 -0.05 -2.40 -12.29
C LEU A 25 -0.59 -1.17 -13.02
N LEU A 26 -0.73 -1.24 -14.36
CA LEU A 26 -1.20 -0.15 -15.21
C LEU A 26 -2.68 0.20 -15.04
N GLY A 27 -3.54 -0.77 -14.73
CA GLY A 27 -4.99 -0.54 -14.54
C GLY A 27 -5.36 0.20 -13.24
N ARG A 28 -4.38 0.52 -12.39
CA ARG A 28 -4.63 1.16 -11.08
C ARG A 28 -4.65 2.69 -11.23
N ARG A 29 -5.85 3.27 -11.24
CA ARG A 29 -6.06 4.73 -11.34
C ARG A 29 -5.38 5.53 -10.22
N ASN A 30 -5.33 4.94 -9.02
CA ASN A 30 -4.70 5.52 -7.83
C ASN A 30 -3.38 4.82 -7.47
N ALA A 31 -2.69 4.15 -8.41
CA ALA A 31 -1.49 3.34 -8.15
C ALA A 31 -0.39 4.07 -7.37
N MET A 32 -0.30 5.38 -7.57
CA MET A 32 0.70 6.22 -6.92
C MET A 32 0.38 6.43 -5.45
N GLU A 33 -0.89 6.54 -5.05
CA GLU A 33 -1.23 6.83 -3.65
C GLU A 33 -0.91 5.65 -2.73
N CYS A 34 -0.35 5.93 -1.55
CA CYS A 34 -0.06 4.90 -0.56
C CYS A 34 -1.34 4.27 0.01
N PHE A 35 -2.40 5.06 0.15
CA PHE A 35 -3.71 4.65 0.61
C PHE A 35 -4.77 5.65 0.14
N TYR A 36 -5.98 5.15 -0.12
CA TYR A 36 -7.12 5.97 -0.54
C TYR A 36 -8.42 5.32 -0.07
N VAL A 37 -9.51 6.09 -0.09
CA VAL A 37 -10.86 5.59 0.20
C VAL A 37 -11.74 5.76 -1.02
N GLU A 38 -12.44 4.69 -1.39
CA GLU A 38 -13.41 4.67 -2.49
C GLU A 38 -14.56 3.74 -2.06
N ASP A 39 -15.80 4.17 -2.26
CA ASP A 39 -17.01 3.41 -1.90
C ASP A 39 -17.00 2.85 -0.46
N ASP A 40 -16.62 3.68 0.51
CA ASP A 40 -16.50 3.31 1.94
C ASP A 40 -15.57 2.11 2.20
N ILE A 41 -14.60 1.88 1.31
CA ILE A 41 -13.52 0.90 1.46
C ILE A 41 -12.19 1.66 1.54
N LEU A 42 -11.42 1.38 2.58
CA LEU A 42 -10.01 1.76 2.68
C LEU A 42 -9.17 0.81 1.84
N TYR A 43 -8.47 1.37 0.86
CA TYR A 43 -7.52 0.69 0.02
C TYR A 43 -6.11 0.97 0.54
N LEU A 44 -5.40 -0.10 0.89
CA LEU A 44 -3.97 -0.05 1.19
C LEU A 44 -3.21 -0.51 -0.05
N ASN A 45 -2.66 0.45 -0.79
CA ASN A 45 -1.90 0.16 -1.99
C ASN A 45 -0.54 -0.44 -1.61
N SER A 46 -0.27 -1.61 -2.19
CA SER A 46 1.00 -2.31 -2.14
C SER A 46 1.08 -3.21 -3.36
N LEU A 47 2.05 -4.14 -3.43
CA LEU A 47 2.07 -5.17 -4.47
C LEU A 47 0.70 -5.88 -4.59
N PHE A 48 0.12 -6.25 -3.45
CA PHE A 48 -1.23 -6.80 -3.35
C PHE A 48 -2.14 -5.83 -2.58
N ILE A 49 -3.06 -5.18 -3.31
CA ILE A 49 -4.02 -4.23 -2.73
C ILE A 49 -4.80 -4.93 -1.62
N LYS A 50 -4.83 -4.32 -0.44
CA LYS A 50 -5.70 -4.78 0.64
C LYS A 50 -6.89 -3.84 0.74
N LYS A 51 -8.08 -4.41 0.60
CA LYS A 51 -9.37 -3.71 0.74
C LYS A 51 -9.90 -3.95 2.14
N ILE A 52 -10.33 -2.89 2.82
CA ILE A 52 -10.85 -2.94 4.19
C ILE A 52 -12.10 -2.06 4.25
N PRO A 53 -13.30 -2.62 4.48
CA PRO A 53 -14.49 -1.80 4.70
C PRO A 53 -14.29 -0.85 5.88
N LEU A 54 -14.64 0.42 5.73
CA LEU A 54 -14.51 1.39 6.83
C LEU A 54 -15.33 0.97 8.05
N SER A 55 -16.47 0.32 7.83
CA SER A 55 -17.32 -0.27 8.87
C SER A 55 -16.60 -1.27 9.77
N ASP A 56 -15.57 -1.95 9.26
CA ASP A 56 -14.85 -2.99 9.99
C ASP A 56 -13.69 -2.42 10.80
N ILE A 57 -13.35 -1.15 10.59
CA ILE A 57 -12.23 -0.48 11.25
C ILE A 57 -12.66 -0.06 12.67
N ARG A 58 -11.83 -0.43 13.65
CA ARG A 58 -11.94 0.06 15.03
C ARG A 58 -11.05 1.27 15.24
N HIS A 59 -9.81 1.20 14.74
CA HIS A 59 -8.79 2.22 14.95
C HIS A 59 -7.62 2.02 13.99
N ILE A 60 -6.92 3.09 13.63
CA ILE A 60 -5.72 3.06 12.78
C ILE A 60 -4.51 3.63 13.52
N GLU A 61 -3.38 2.94 13.49
CA GLU A 61 -2.10 3.48 13.96
C GLU A 61 -1.19 3.75 12.77
N PHE A 62 -0.57 4.92 12.81
CA PHE A 62 0.55 5.27 11.96
C PHE A 62 1.82 5.31 12.81
N GLU A 63 2.92 4.79 12.25
CA GLU A 63 4.25 4.86 12.86
C GLU A 63 5.26 5.26 11.79
N THR A 64 6.04 6.31 12.04
CA THR A 64 7.20 6.66 11.21
C THR A 64 8.47 6.06 11.80
N PHE A 65 9.38 5.61 10.95
CA PHE A 65 10.67 5.10 11.38
C PHE A 65 11.74 5.31 10.31
N ARG A 66 13.00 5.44 10.74
CA ARG A 66 14.16 5.54 9.85
C ARG A 66 14.80 4.17 9.66
N SER A 67 15.08 3.81 8.41
CA SER A 67 15.78 2.57 8.05
C SER A 67 16.77 2.80 6.93
N ARG A 68 18.04 2.41 7.15
CA ARG A 68 19.13 2.46 6.15
C ARG A 68 19.25 3.79 5.40
N GLY A 69 19.11 4.91 6.11
CA GLY A 69 19.26 6.26 5.55
C GLY A 69 17.99 6.84 4.91
N SER A 70 16.90 6.09 4.83
CA SER A 70 15.60 6.56 4.34
C SER A 70 14.52 6.46 5.42
N TYR A 71 13.43 7.21 5.30
CA TYR A 71 12.26 7.08 6.17
C TYR A 71 11.19 6.18 5.55
N SER A 72 10.40 5.57 6.42
CA SER A 72 9.26 4.75 6.02
C SER A 72 8.16 4.86 7.07
N GLY A 73 6.93 4.59 6.64
CA GLY A 73 5.76 4.55 7.47
C GLY A 73 5.23 3.13 7.62
N ILE A 74 4.56 2.86 8.74
CA ILE A 74 3.75 1.67 8.96
C ILE A 74 2.33 2.13 9.24
N ILE A 75 1.37 1.56 8.53
CA ILE A 75 -0.05 1.64 8.88
C ILE A 75 -0.48 0.30 9.48
N ARG A 76 -1.11 0.37 10.65
CA ARG A 76 -1.78 -0.77 11.30
C ARG A 76 -3.27 -0.46 11.40
N VAL A 77 -4.08 -1.23 10.70
CA VAL A 77 -5.54 -1.13 10.76
C VAL A 77 -6.05 -2.20 11.72
N HIS A 78 -6.53 -1.76 12.88
CA HIS A 78 -7.15 -2.60 13.89
C HIS A 78 -8.62 -2.76 13.55
N GLN A 79 -9.06 -3.99 13.29
CA GLN A 79 -10.43 -4.31 12.93
C GLN A 79 -11.27 -4.66 14.16
N LYS A 80 -12.59 -4.50 14.04
CA LYS A 80 -13.56 -4.80 15.12
C LYS A 80 -13.52 -6.26 15.57
N ASN A 81 -13.19 -7.19 14.68
CA ASN A 81 -13.02 -8.63 14.95
C ASN A 81 -11.64 -8.99 15.55
N ALA A 82 -10.89 -8.03 16.09
CA ALA A 82 -9.54 -8.19 16.65
C ALA A 82 -8.43 -8.57 15.65
N LYS A 83 -8.73 -8.61 14.35
CA LYS A 83 -7.70 -8.76 13.31
C LYS A 83 -6.92 -7.45 13.13
N VAL A 84 -5.62 -7.55 12.91
CA VAL A 84 -4.75 -6.41 12.62
C VAL A 84 -4.15 -6.57 11.22
N ILE A 85 -4.33 -5.56 10.38
CA ILE A 85 -3.74 -5.50 9.05
C ILE A 85 -2.58 -4.50 9.08
N LYS A 86 -1.37 -4.98 8.82
CA LYS A 86 -0.14 -4.17 8.79
C LYS A 86 0.37 -3.99 7.35
N ARG A 87 0.72 -2.75 6.99
CA ARG A 87 1.39 -2.42 5.73
C ARG A 87 2.47 -1.36 5.92
N TYR A 88 3.53 -1.50 5.14
CA TYR A 88 4.62 -0.52 5.04
C TYR A 88 4.35 0.40 3.85
N PHE A 89 4.69 1.68 3.99
CA PHE A 89 4.60 2.68 2.93
C PHE A 89 5.75 3.68 3.04
N GLN A 90 5.98 4.47 1.99
CA GLN A 90 7.03 5.49 1.97
C GLN A 90 6.46 6.81 1.48
N THR A 91 6.28 6.96 0.17
CA THR A 91 5.66 8.14 -0.43
C THR A 91 5.07 7.76 -1.79
N SER A 92 4.04 8.50 -2.21
CA SER A 92 3.46 8.41 -3.55
C SER A 92 4.31 9.13 -4.61
N LYS A 93 5.35 9.87 -4.19
CA LYS A 93 6.21 10.67 -5.07
C LYS A 93 7.45 9.88 -5.46
N MET A 94 7.94 10.07 -6.69
CA MET A 94 9.23 9.52 -7.10
C MET A 94 10.36 10.26 -6.36
N ALA A 95 11.06 9.56 -5.47
CA ALA A 95 12.20 10.11 -4.74
C ALA A 95 13.26 9.04 -4.46
N PHE A 96 14.53 9.41 -4.61
CA PHE A 96 15.67 8.54 -4.31
C PHE A 96 15.91 8.38 -2.80
N PHE A 97 15.58 9.42 -2.02
CA PHE A 97 15.65 9.43 -0.57
C PHE A 97 14.34 9.97 -0.01
N VAL A 98 13.73 9.23 0.91
CA VAL A 98 12.45 9.62 1.53
C VAL A 98 12.75 10.23 2.88
N SER A 99 12.30 11.47 3.10
CA SER A 99 12.40 12.14 4.40
C SER A 99 11.17 11.82 5.26
N GLU A 100 11.29 12.02 6.57
CA GLU A 100 10.17 11.84 7.51
C GLU A 100 8.96 12.69 7.12
N GLN A 101 9.20 13.94 6.72
CA GLN A 101 8.17 14.87 6.28
C GLN A 101 7.38 14.34 5.08
N MET A 102 8.03 13.62 4.16
CA MET A 102 7.33 13.01 3.03
C MET A 102 6.40 11.90 3.48
N VAL A 103 6.80 11.09 4.46
CA VAL A 103 5.96 10.03 5.04
C VAL A 103 4.79 10.64 5.81
N LEU A 104 5.04 11.68 6.63
CA LEU A 104 4.01 12.41 7.36
C LEU A 104 3.01 13.07 6.40
N ALA A 105 3.48 13.65 5.29
CA ALA A 105 2.61 14.22 4.27
C ALA A 105 1.67 13.18 3.64
N GLU A 106 2.10 11.92 3.48
CA GLU A 106 1.16 10.86 3.07
C GLU A 106 0.08 10.63 4.13
N ILE A 107 0.46 10.55 5.42
CA ILE A 107 -0.50 10.35 6.52
C ILE A 107 -1.50 11.52 6.60
N GLU A 108 -1.03 12.75 6.36
CA GLU A 108 -1.88 13.93 6.33
C GLU A 108 -2.94 13.87 5.22
N LYS A 109 -2.64 13.27 4.06
CA LYS A 109 -3.63 13.15 2.96
C LYS A 109 -4.87 12.35 3.35
N ILE A 110 -4.73 11.27 4.13
CA ILE A 110 -5.88 10.42 4.52
C ILE A 110 -6.58 10.94 5.78
N THR A 111 -5.90 11.75 6.57
CA THR A 111 -6.40 12.25 7.85
C THR A 111 -7.78 12.95 7.75
N PRO A 112 -8.05 13.84 6.77
CA PRO A 112 -9.37 14.44 6.58
C PRO A 112 -10.48 13.39 6.37
N ILE A 113 -10.18 12.31 5.65
CA ILE A 113 -11.13 11.23 5.39
C ILE A 113 -11.39 10.46 6.69
N LEU A 114 -10.34 10.11 7.45
CA LEU A 114 -10.52 9.43 8.75
C LEU A 114 -11.38 10.27 9.70
N LYS A 115 -11.18 11.58 9.73
CA LYS A 115 -12.03 12.53 10.49
C LYS A 115 -13.47 12.53 10.00
N LYS A 116 -13.69 12.60 8.68
CA LYS A 116 -15.04 12.59 8.07
C LYS A 116 -15.84 11.35 8.47
N TYR A 117 -15.19 10.19 8.55
CA TYR A 117 -15.82 8.91 8.90
C TYR A 117 -15.74 8.57 10.39
N TYR A 118 -15.29 9.51 11.24
CA TYR A 118 -15.13 9.30 12.68
C TYR A 118 -14.26 8.07 13.03
N ILE A 119 -13.28 7.76 12.19
CA ILE A 119 -12.36 6.65 12.40
C ILE A 119 -11.24 7.11 13.35
N PRO A 120 -11.10 6.54 14.54
CA PRO A 120 -10.02 6.90 15.46
C PRO A 120 -8.67 6.56 14.86
N TYR A 121 -7.71 7.49 14.95
CA TYR A 121 -6.35 7.24 14.52
C TYR A 121 -5.30 7.85 15.46
N SER A 122 -4.11 7.25 15.47
CA SER A 122 -2.95 7.76 16.21
C SER A 122 -1.72 7.79 15.32
N ILE A 123 -0.81 8.73 15.58
CA ILE A 123 0.47 8.86 14.88
C ILE A 123 1.56 8.77 15.95
N LYS A 124 2.44 7.77 15.82
CA LYS A 124 3.62 7.58 16.67
C LYS A 124 4.86 7.95 15.86
N ASN A 125 5.69 8.84 16.41
CA ASN A 125 7.00 9.13 15.85
C ASN A 125 8.05 8.42 16.70
N ASN A 126 8.98 7.73 16.04
CA ASN A 126 10.03 6.96 16.68
C ASN A 126 11.41 7.41 16.18
#